data_AF-A0A2A3XK91-F1
#
_entry.id   AF-A0A2A3XK91-F1
#
_cell.length_a   1.000
_cell.length_b   1.000
_cell.length_c   1.000
_cell.angle_alpha   90.00
_cell.angle_beta   90.00
_cell.angle_gamma   90.00
#
_symmetry.space_group_name_H-M   'P 1'
#
loop_
_entity.id
_entity.type
_entity.pdbx_description
1 polymer ?
#
loop_
_entity_poly.entity_id
_entity_poly.type
_entity_poly.pdbx_seq_one_letter_code
_entity_poly.pdbx_strand_id
1 'polypeptide(L)' 'MGWVLLGAAIVSEVAGTLSLRMATSGSRRWYGAVAVGYLVAFSCLALALQTGLALGVAYGIWAAVGVALTALASKVL' A
#
# COMPACT_ATOMS: atom_id res chain seq x y z
N MET A 1 9.47 -9.29 12.91
CA MET A 1 8.12 -9.39 12.28
C MET A 1 7.65 -8.06 11.70
N GLY A 2 7.87 -6.91 12.38
CA GLY A 2 7.42 -5.59 11.91
C GLY A 2 7.84 -5.22 10.49
N TRP A 3 9.09 -5.50 10.11
CA TRP A 3 9.60 -5.23 8.77
C TRP A 3 8.88 -6.01 7.66
N VAL A 4 8.46 -7.24 7.94
CA VAL A 4 7.69 -8.08 7.00
C VAL A 4 6.27 -7.52 6.83
N LEU A 5 5.65 -7.11 7.94
CA LEU A 5 4.34 -6.44 7.93
C LEU A 5 4.39 -5.09 7.21
N LEU A 6 5.49 -4.34 7.35
CA LEU A 6 5.71 -3.09 6.61
C LEU A 6 5.82 -3.35 5.10
N GLY A 7 6.57 -4.38 4.70
CA GLY A 7 6.64 -4.81 3.31
C GLY A 7 5.27 -5.21 2.74
N ALA A 8 4.50 -6.00 3.50
CA ALA A 8 3.14 -6.36 3.12
C ALA A 8 2.22 -5.14 2.98
N ALA A 9 2.32 -4.17 3.90
CA ALA A 9 1.57 -2.93 3.85
C ALA A 9 1.83 -2.14 2.56
N ILE A 10 3.10 -2.00 2.18
CA ILE A 10 3.52 -1.32 0.94
C ILE A 10 2.94 -2.04 -0.29
N VAL A 11 3.06 -3.36 -0.37
CA VAL A 11 2.56 -4.12 -1.54
C VAL A 11 1.04 -3.99 -1.66
N SER A 12 0.31 -4.08 -0.54
CA SER A 12 -1.14 -3.89 -0.51
C SER A 12 -1.57 -2.48 -0.91
N GLU A 13 -0.83 -1.45 -0.49
CA GLU A 13 -1.10 -0.06 -0.90
C GLU A 13 -0.89 0.15 -2.41
N VAL A 14 0.24 -0.35 -2.95
CA VAL A 14 0.54 -0.26 -4.38
C VAL A 14 -0.54 -1.00 -5.19
N ALA A 15 -0.93 -2.21 -4.77
CA ALA A 15 -2.00 -2.97 -5.41
C ALA A 15 -3.36 -2.23 -5.36
N GLY A 16 -3.68 -1.59 -4.23
CA GLY A 16 -4.86 -0.73 -4.08
C GLY A 16 -4.82 0.47 -5.02
N THR A 17 -3.67 1.11 -5.15
CA THR A 17 -3.49 2.28 -6.02
C THR A 17 -3.57 1.93 -7.50
N LEU A 18 -3.02 0.77 -7.89
CA LEU A 18 -3.16 0.24 -9.26
C LEU A 18 -4.62 -0.13 -9.56
N SER A 19 -5.32 -0.73 -8.60
CA SER A 19 -6.74 -1.02 -8.71
C SER A 19 -7.56 0.27 -8.87
N LEU A 20 -7.15 1.36 -8.20
CA LEU A 20 -7.82 2.66 -8.32
C LEU A 20 -7.63 3.23 -9.72
N ARG A 21 -6.41 3.14 -10.27
CA ARG A 21 -6.15 3.53 -11.66
C ARG A 21 -7.02 2.73 -12.63
N MET A 22 -7.10 1.41 -12.48
CA MET A 22 -8.01 0.58 -13.28
C MET A 22 -9.49 0.91 -13.06
N ALA A 23 -9.90 1.35 -11.86
CA ALA A 23 -11.25 1.81 -11.59
C ALA A 23 -11.59 3.10 -12.33
N THR A 24 -10.62 4.01 -12.51
CA THR A 24 -10.82 5.26 -13.27
C THR A 24 -10.96 5.04 -14.78
N SER A 25 -10.27 4.03 -15.33
CA SER A 25 -10.34 3.69 -16.76
C SER A 25 -11.35 2.57 -17.08
N GLY A 26 -11.90 1.91 -16.05
CA GLY A 26 -12.68 0.68 -16.17
C GLY A 26 -13.98 0.69 -15.36
N SER A 27 -14.40 -0.50 -14.90
CA SER A 27 -15.70 -0.69 -14.22
C SER A 27 -15.65 -0.35 -12.73
N ARG A 28 -16.72 0.24 -12.17
CA ARG A 28 -16.90 0.59 -10.73
C ARG A 28 -16.63 -0.54 -9.74
N ARG A 29 -16.59 -1.79 -10.21
CA ARG A 29 -16.29 -3.00 -9.42
C ARG A 29 -14.92 -2.92 -8.74
N TRP A 30 -13.96 -2.25 -9.39
CA TRP A 30 -12.59 -2.12 -8.88
C TRP A 30 -12.49 -1.26 -7.62
N TYR A 31 -13.45 -0.37 -7.33
CA TYR A 31 -13.49 0.37 -6.07
C TYR A 31 -13.56 -0.54 -4.83
N GLY A 32 -14.17 -1.73 -4.96
CA GLY A 32 -14.15 -2.73 -3.88
C GLY A 32 -12.74 -3.25 -3.60
N ALA A 33 -11.98 -3.57 -4.64
CA ALA A 33 -10.58 -4.01 -4.52
C ALA A 33 -9.68 -2.90 -3.93
N VAL A 34 -9.93 -1.65 -4.31
CA VAL A 34 -9.25 -0.47 -3.74
C VAL A 34 -9.46 -0.40 -2.23
N ALA A 35 -10.72 -0.46 -1.79
CA ALA A 35 -11.07 -0.35 -0.37
C ALA A 35 -10.41 -1.48 0.45
N VAL A 36 -10.47 -2.72 -0.05
CA VAL A 36 -9.83 -3.87 0.60
C VAL A 36 -8.30 -3.70 0.64
N GLY A 37 -7.68 -3.26 -0.45
CA GLY A 37 -6.23 -3.04 -0.53
C GLY A 37 -5.73 -2.03 0.50
N TYR A 38 -6.40 -0.88 0.62
CA TYR A 38 -6.06 0.13 1.62
C TYR A 38 -6.33 -0.34 3.06
N LEU A 39 -7.44 -1.03 3.31
CA LEU A 39 -7.74 -1.57 4.64
C LEU A 39 -6.66 -2.56 5.10
N VAL A 40 -6.22 -3.45 4.22
CA VAL A 40 -5.15 -4.40 4.51
C VAL A 40 -3.82 -3.67 4.73
N ALA A 41 -3.51 -2.67 3.90
CA ALA A 41 -2.29 -1.88 4.04
C ALA A 41 -2.20 -1.18 5.40
N PHE A 42 -3.26 -0.47 5.79
CA PHE A 42 -3.31 0.23 7.08
C PHE A 42 -3.31 -0.74 8.26
N SER A 43 -3.97 -1.90 8.15
CA SER A 43 -3.95 -2.93 9.20
C SER A 43 -2.54 -3.51 9.39
N CYS A 44 -1.84 -3.83 8.31
CA CYS A 44 -0.46 -4.31 8.36
C CYS A 44 0.49 -3.25 8.91
N LEU A 45 0.33 -1.98 8.52
CA LEU A 45 1.11 -0.88 9.06
C LEU A 45 0.89 -0.72 10.57
N ALA A 46 -0.37 -0.76 11.03
CA ALA A 46 -0.70 -0.68 12.45
C ALA A 46 -0.07 -1.83 13.25
N LEU A 47 -0.11 -3.05 12.73
CA LEU A 47 0.56 -4.20 13.34
C LEU A 47 2.09 -4.05 13.31
N ALA A 48 2.67 -3.51 12.24
CA ALA A 48 4.10 -3.24 12.15
C ALA A 48 4.56 -2.25 13.23
N LEU A 49 3.80 -1.17 13.45
CA LEU A 49 4.08 -0.19 14.50
C LEU A 49 3.98 -0.79 15.90
N GLN A 50 3.02 -1.69 16.14
CA GLN A 50 2.89 -2.40 17.43
C GLN A 50 4.09 -3.30 17.76
N THR A 51 4.90 -3.67 16.76
CA THR A 51 6.13 -4.44 17.02
C THR A 51 7.31 -3.60 17.56
N GLY A 52 7.10 -2.31 17.82
CA GLY A 52 8.11 -1.39 18.34
C GLY A 52 8.90 -0.64 17.26
N LEU A 53 8.42 -0.65 16.01
CA LEU A 53 9.01 0.18 14.96
C LEU A 53 8.77 1.66 15.23
N ALA A 54 9.83 2.46 15.17
CA ALA A 54 9.72 3.91 15.26
C ALA A 54 8.81 4.44 14.15
N LEU A 55 7.78 5.20 14.52
CA LEU A 55 6.75 5.68 13.59
C LEU A 55 7.37 6.44 12.42
N GLY A 56 8.34 7.33 12.69
CA GLY A 56 9.03 8.10 11.65
C GLY A 56 9.79 7.23 10.65
N VAL A 57 10.41 6.13 11.11
CA VAL A 57 11.13 5.19 10.23
C VAL A 57 10.14 4.40 9.37
N ALA A 58 9.08 3.88 9.99
CA ALA A 58 8.04 3.13 9.29
C ALA A 58 7.34 3.99 8.23
N TYR A 59 6.89 5.19 8.59
CA TYR A 59 6.26 6.12 7.65
C TYR A 59 7.21 6.62 6.57
N GLY A 60 8.47 6.90 6.91
CA GLY A 60 9.47 7.35 5.94
C GLY A 60 9.72 6.31 4.85
N ILE A 61 9.91 5.05 5.25
CA ILE A 61 10.11 3.93 4.31
C ILE A 61 8.82 3.65 3.54
N TRP A 62 7.68 3.62 4.23
CA TRP A 62 6.39 3.39 3.61
C TRP A 62 6.10 4.41 2.50
N ALA A 63 6.25 5.71 2.78
CA ALA A 63 6.03 6.76 1.80
C ALA A 63 7.06 6.71 0.64
N ALA A 64 8.34 6.57 0.93
CA ALA A 64 9.38 6.56 -0.10
C ALA A 64 9.23 5.37 -1.05
N VAL A 65 9.04 4.16 -0.51
CA VAL A 65 8.92 2.93 -1.30
C VAL A 65 7.56 2.85 -1.99
N GLY A 66 6.48 3.20 -1.28
CA GLY A 66 5.12 3.22 -1.84
C GLY A 66 5.01 4.13 -3.06
N VAL A 67 5.54 5.36 -2.97
CA VAL A 67 5.56 6.30 -4.09
C VAL A 67 6.44 5.78 -5.24
N ALA A 68 7.65 5.30 -4.96
CA ALA A 68 8.56 4.79 -5.99
C ALA A 68 7.96 3.59 -6.75
N LEU A 69 7.39 2.62 -6.04
CA LEU A 69 6.74 1.46 -6.65
C LEU A 69 5.49 1.85 -7.42
N THR A 70 4.65 2.74 -6.87
CA THR A 70 3.45 3.22 -7.56
C THR A 70 3.82 3.95 -8.85
N ALA A 71 4.86 4.79 -8.83
CA ALA A 71 5.34 5.49 -10.02
C ALA A 71 5.86 4.50 -11.08
N LEU A 72 6.64 3.50 -10.67
CA LEU A 72 7.18 2.49 -11.57
C LEU A 72 6.06 1.62 -12.17
N ALA A 73 5.14 1.14 -11.34
CA ALA A 73 4.01 0.33 -11.78
C ALA A 73 3.04 1.13 -12.68
N SER A 74 2.87 2.43 -12.41
CA SER A 74 2.08 3.31 -13.26
C SER A 74 2.72 3.57 -14.63
N LYS A 75 4.03 3.39 -14.78
CA LYS A 75 4.71 3.48 -16.08
C LYS A 75 4.53 2.20 -16.92
N VAL A 76 4.32 1.06 -16.26
CA VAL A 76 4.17 -0.26 -16.93
C VAL A 76 2.73 -0.52 -17.36
N LEU A 77 1.75 0.07 -16.66
CA LEU A 77 0.31 0.02 -16.94
C LEU A 77 -0.17 1.22 -17.76
#